data_AF-A0A5M7BJ60-F1
#
_entry.id   AF-A0A5M7BJ60-F1
#
_cell.length_a   1.000
_cell.length_b   1.000
_cell.length_c   1.000
_cell.angle_alpha   90.00
_cell.angle_beta   90.00
_cell.angle_gamma   90.00
#
_symmetry.space_group_name_H-M   'P 1'
#
loop_
_entity.id
_entity.type
_entity.pdbx_description
1 polymer ?
#
loop_
_entity_poly.entity_id
_entity_poly.type
_entity_poly.pdbx_seq_one_letter_code
_entity_poly.pdbx_strand_id
1 'polypeptide(L)'
;MFKKSLALLLVLFVMSSCWKDKSPEDLIRLKDKFKSQVSTFESKKEVANKNVTKGLTSLGALKAALEDAKNEDREFAKVYGDWEKVNKRVNNLNKEYEDLKTKAANLFTAMETQTNSLSDQKSRTTLLKAINKAKTKYNGTLANTADAIGKLRLLHNDAVEVVKALEVAAALNSFDSINGQMKSIEDRVDGIMQELNVAVVESKKLYEKKITELGE
;
A
#
# COMPACT_ATOMS: atom_id res chain seq x y z
N MET A 1 16.39 -60.24 -33.62
CA MET A 1 15.15 -59.55 -33.17
C MET A 1 15.38 -58.43 -32.13
N PHE A 2 16.62 -58.11 -31.71
CA PHE A 2 16.88 -57.16 -30.61
C PHE A 2 17.06 -55.68 -31.00
N LYS A 3 17.03 -55.31 -32.29
CA LYS A 3 17.29 -53.92 -32.72
C LYS A 3 16.03 -53.04 -32.82
N LYS A 4 14.83 -53.63 -32.81
CA LYS A 4 13.56 -52.88 -32.92
C LYS A 4 12.95 -52.50 -31.56
N SER A 5 13.30 -53.20 -30.48
CA SER A 5 12.79 -52.88 -29.12
C SER A 5 13.50 -51.70 -28.45
N LEU A 6 14.71 -51.33 -28.91
CA LEU A 6 15.46 -50.21 -28.32
C LEU A 6 14.90 -48.84 -28.72
N ALA A 7 14.25 -48.75 -29.89
CA ALA A 7 13.64 -47.51 -30.38
C ALA A 7 12.35 -47.14 -29.62
N LEU A 8 11.63 -48.12 -29.08
CA LEU A 8 10.37 -47.88 -28.36
C LEU A 8 10.61 -47.33 -26.93
N LEU A 9 11.73 -47.67 -26.30
CA LEU A 9 12.10 -47.21 -24.96
C LEU A 9 12.59 -45.75 -24.93
N LEU A 10 13.16 -45.26 -26.03
CA LEU A 10 13.64 -43.88 -26.16
C LEU A 10 12.51 -42.86 -26.33
N VAL A 11 11.39 -43.25 -26.94
CA VAL A 11 10.22 -42.37 -27.13
C VAL A 11 9.43 -42.18 -25.82
N LEU A 12 9.45 -43.17 -24.91
CA LEU A 12 8.80 -43.07 -23.61
C LEU A 12 9.57 -42.20 -22.59
N PHE A 13 10.87 -41.97 -22.78
CA PHE A 13 11.70 -41.18 -21.86
C PHE A 13 11.63 -39.66 -22.10
N VAL A 14 11.12 -39.22 -23.27
CA VAL A 14 10.96 -37.78 -23.60
C VAL A 14 9.65 -37.21 -23.02
N MET A 15 8.73 -38.06 -22.60
CA MET A 15 7.41 -37.63 -22.06
C MET A 15 7.43 -37.39 -20.54
N SER A 16 8.49 -37.77 -19.83
CA SER A 16 8.60 -37.58 -18.37
C SER A 16 9.19 -36.22 -17.94
N SER A 17 9.55 -35.34 -18.88
CA SER A 17 10.19 -34.05 -18.56
C SER A 17 9.30 -32.81 -18.61
N CYS A 18 8.01 -32.91 -18.96
CA CYS A 18 7.14 -31.72 -19.09
C CYS A 18 6.58 -31.15 -17.78
N TRP A 19 6.91 -31.72 -16.62
CA TRP A 19 6.25 -31.38 -15.34
C TRP A 19 7.24 -31.03 -14.22
N LYS A 20 8.54 -30.95 -14.53
CA LYS A 20 9.56 -30.52 -13.57
C LYS A 20 9.71 -29.00 -13.63
N ASP A 21 9.15 -28.37 -12.59
CA ASP A 21 9.57 -27.08 -12.00
C ASP A 21 8.94 -25.76 -12.44
N LYS A 22 7.96 -25.69 -13.35
CA LYS A 22 7.23 -24.43 -13.58
C LYS A 22 5.73 -24.67 -13.82
N SER A 23 4.88 -24.25 -12.89
CA SER A 23 3.47 -23.98 -13.21
C SER A 23 3.46 -22.96 -14.37
N PRO A 24 2.67 -23.16 -15.43
CA PRO A 24 2.67 -22.28 -16.60
C PRO A 24 2.52 -20.79 -16.27
N GLU A 25 1.75 -20.50 -15.23
CA GLU A 25 1.43 -19.14 -14.78
C GLU A 25 2.26 -18.67 -13.57
N ASP A 26 3.18 -19.52 -13.08
CA ASP A 26 4.10 -19.21 -11.98
C ASP A 26 3.43 -18.60 -10.73
N LEU A 27 2.25 -19.14 -10.40
CA LEU A 27 1.35 -18.62 -9.36
C LEU A 27 2.02 -18.47 -8.00
N ILE A 28 2.86 -19.43 -7.61
CA ILE A 28 3.58 -19.40 -6.33
C ILE A 28 4.53 -18.21 -6.30
N ARG A 29 5.33 -18.00 -7.35
CA ARG A 29 6.24 -16.84 -7.43
C ARG A 29 5.48 -15.51 -7.43
N LEU A 30 4.35 -15.44 -8.13
CA LEU A 30 3.52 -14.23 -8.15
C LEU A 30 2.92 -13.94 -6.77
N LYS A 31 2.46 -14.98 -6.06
CA LYS A 31 1.98 -14.88 -4.68
C LYS A 31 3.09 -14.40 -3.74
N ASP A 32 4.30 -14.91 -3.87
CA ASP A 32 5.45 -14.48 -3.06
C ASP A 32 5.86 -13.03 -3.34
N LYS A 33 5.88 -12.63 -4.63
CA LYS A 33 6.12 -11.22 -5.02
C LYS A 33 5.06 -10.28 -4.46
N PHE A 34 3.79 -10.69 -4.50
CA PHE A 34 2.69 -9.93 -3.91
C PHE A 34 2.85 -9.81 -2.39
N LYS A 35 3.11 -10.92 -1.69
CA LYS A 35 3.38 -10.94 -0.24
C LYS A 35 4.54 -9.99 0.14
N SER A 36 5.66 -10.06 -0.59
CA SER A 36 6.79 -9.16 -0.36
C SER A 36 6.42 -7.69 -0.57
N GLN A 37 5.56 -7.38 -1.53
CA GLN A 37 5.07 -6.02 -1.74
C GLN A 37 4.17 -5.55 -0.60
N VAL A 38 3.30 -6.41 -0.08
CA VAL A 38 2.45 -6.08 1.08
C VAL A 38 3.31 -5.70 2.28
N SER A 39 4.38 -6.46 2.56
CA SER A 39 5.32 -6.12 3.64
C SER A 39 6.05 -4.81 3.40
N THR A 40 6.43 -4.51 2.15
CA THR A 40 7.10 -3.25 1.80
C THR A 40 6.15 -2.06 1.97
N PHE A 41 4.91 -2.19 1.49
CA PHE A 41 3.86 -1.19 1.65
C PHE A 41 3.56 -0.94 3.13
N GLU A 42 3.39 -1.98 3.93
CA GLU A 42 3.18 -1.89 5.39
C GLU A 42 4.33 -1.13 6.07
N SER A 43 5.58 -1.46 5.75
CA SER A 43 6.74 -0.76 6.28
C SER A 43 6.76 0.73 5.90
N LYS A 44 6.47 1.07 4.64
CA LYS A 44 6.41 2.48 4.21
C LYS A 44 5.24 3.22 4.85
N LYS A 45 4.09 2.57 5.05
CA LYS A 45 2.93 3.11 5.77
C LYS A 45 3.34 3.48 7.20
N GLU A 46 3.99 2.59 7.93
CA GLU A 46 4.46 2.87 9.30
C GLU A 46 5.45 4.04 9.36
N VAL A 47 6.39 4.10 8.40
CA VAL A 47 7.34 5.21 8.30
C VAL A 47 6.61 6.53 7.98
N ALA A 48 5.63 6.52 7.09
CA ALA A 48 4.83 7.70 6.78
C ALA A 48 4.06 8.18 8.02
N ASN A 49 3.40 7.26 8.73
CA ASN A 49 2.68 7.53 9.97
C ASN A 49 3.59 8.22 11.00
N LYS A 50 4.75 7.63 11.30
CA LYS A 50 5.71 8.21 12.24
C LYS A 50 6.16 9.62 11.86
N ASN A 51 6.34 9.91 10.56
CA ASN A 51 6.73 11.25 10.12
C ASN A 51 5.57 12.25 10.21
N VAL A 52 4.33 11.83 9.93
CA VAL A 52 3.14 12.67 10.13
C VAL A 52 3.00 13.04 11.60
N THR A 53 3.06 12.07 12.52
CA THR A 53 3.03 12.34 13.96
C THR A 53 4.13 13.31 14.39
N LYS A 54 5.37 13.11 13.91
CA LYS A 54 6.49 14.01 14.20
C LYS A 54 6.26 15.43 13.64
N GLY A 55 5.68 15.54 12.45
CA GLY A 55 5.29 16.82 11.84
C GLY A 55 4.30 17.59 12.70
N LEU A 56 3.26 16.91 13.20
CA LEU A 56 2.26 17.50 14.11
C LEU A 56 2.88 17.94 15.43
N THR A 57 3.69 17.09 16.06
CA THR A 57 4.40 17.45 17.30
C THR A 57 5.27 18.69 17.11
N SER A 58 5.95 18.78 15.96
CA SER A 58 6.80 19.93 15.65
C SER A 58 5.99 21.19 15.36
N LEU A 59 4.83 21.07 14.72
CA LEU A 59 3.88 22.17 14.51
C LEU A 59 3.34 22.71 15.85
N GLY A 60 2.97 21.82 16.76
CA GLY A 60 2.60 22.15 18.15
C GLY A 60 3.71 22.89 18.88
N ALA A 61 4.95 22.41 18.76
CA ALA A 61 6.12 23.04 19.39
C ALA A 61 6.45 24.41 18.80
N LEU A 62 6.31 24.60 17.49
CA LEU A 62 6.49 25.90 16.84
C LEU A 62 5.48 26.91 17.39
N LYS A 63 4.20 26.53 17.45
CA LYS A 63 3.16 27.41 17.99
C LYS A 63 3.51 27.88 19.42
N ALA A 64 3.89 26.98 20.30
CA ALA A 64 4.29 27.33 21.67
C ALA A 64 5.54 28.22 21.72
N ALA A 65 6.52 27.99 20.84
CA ALA A 65 7.73 28.79 20.76
C ALA A 65 7.47 30.23 20.29
N LEU A 66 6.49 30.41 19.40
CA LEU A 66 6.05 31.73 18.93
C LEU A 66 5.29 32.50 20.02
N GLU A 67 4.44 31.83 20.80
CA GLU A 67 3.77 32.44 21.97
C GLU A 67 4.80 32.91 23.03
N ASP A 68 5.93 32.20 23.14
CA ASP A 68 7.03 32.50 24.06
C ASP A 68 8.10 33.47 23.49
N ALA A 69 7.99 33.89 22.22
CA ALA A 69 8.98 34.69 21.48
C ALA A 69 10.42 34.10 21.49
N LYS A 70 10.56 32.77 21.33
CA LYS A 70 11.87 32.08 21.43
C LYS A 70 12.26 31.36 20.14
N ASN A 71 13.45 31.70 19.62
CA ASN A 71 14.15 30.98 18.54
C ASN A 71 13.26 30.70 17.30
N GLU A 72 12.44 31.66 16.91
CA GLU A 72 11.37 31.50 15.90
C GLU A 72 11.89 30.94 14.57
N ASP A 73 12.93 31.55 13.99
CA ASP A 73 13.55 31.11 12.73
C ASP A 73 13.98 29.65 12.74
N ARG A 74 14.57 29.22 13.87
CA ARG A 74 15.07 27.85 14.03
C ARG A 74 13.91 26.86 14.11
N GLU A 75 12.82 27.22 14.80
CA GLU A 75 11.64 26.36 14.89
C GLU A 75 10.88 26.31 13.55
N PHE A 76 10.77 27.42 12.80
CA PHE A 76 10.23 27.40 11.44
C PHE A 76 11.02 26.47 10.53
N ALA A 77 12.35 26.61 10.46
CA ALA A 77 13.20 25.76 9.63
C ALA A 77 13.06 24.28 9.97
N LYS A 78 12.95 23.94 11.25
CA LYS A 78 12.72 22.57 11.73
C LYS A 78 11.36 22.03 11.28
N VAL A 79 10.28 22.81 11.42
CA VAL A 79 8.93 22.39 11.02
C VAL A 79 8.84 22.21 9.51
N TYR A 80 9.34 23.15 8.70
CA TYR A 80 9.43 22.99 7.25
C TYR A 80 10.20 21.71 6.87
N GLY A 81 11.34 21.46 7.50
CA GLY A 81 12.15 20.27 7.24
C GLY A 81 11.46 18.96 7.62
N ASP A 82 10.59 18.95 8.63
CA ASP A 82 9.81 17.77 8.98
C ASP A 82 8.62 17.54 8.03
N TRP A 83 7.94 18.59 7.58
CA TRP A 83 6.86 18.47 6.60
C TRP A 83 7.37 18.11 5.19
N GLU A 84 8.58 18.54 4.81
CA GLU A 84 9.22 18.07 3.58
C GLU A 84 9.52 16.55 3.65
N LYS A 85 9.92 16.03 4.82
CA LYS A 85 10.06 14.58 5.01
C LYS A 85 8.71 13.88 4.88
N VAL A 86 7.63 14.43 5.44
CA VAL A 86 6.27 13.90 5.28
C VAL A 86 5.93 13.78 3.79
N ASN A 87 6.08 14.85 3.01
CA ASN A 87 5.85 14.83 1.56
C ASN A 87 6.62 13.71 0.85
N LYS A 88 7.92 13.60 1.13
CA LYS A 88 8.76 12.53 0.59
C LYS A 88 8.27 11.14 0.97
N ARG A 89 7.77 10.93 2.20
CA ARG A 89 7.24 9.63 2.63
C ARG A 89 5.90 9.32 1.99
N VAL A 90 5.00 10.29 1.87
CA VAL A 90 3.71 10.13 1.17
C VAL A 90 3.92 9.78 -0.30
N ASN A 91 4.87 10.43 -0.98
CA ASN A 91 5.19 10.11 -2.37
C ASN A 91 5.80 8.71 -2.53
N ASN A 92 6.63 8.27 -1.59
CA ASN A 92 7.12 6.88 -1.61
C ASN A 92 6.00 5.87 -1.33
N LEU A 93 5.10 6.17 -0.40
CA LEU A 93 3.93 5.33 -0.13
C LEU A 93 3.04 5.17 -1.37
N ASN A 94 2.85 6.25 -2.14
CA ASN A 94 2.12 6.21 -3.41
C ASN A 94 2.80 5.31 -4.44
N LYS A 95 4.14 5.29 -4.50
CA LYS A 95 4.87 4.37 -5.39
C LYS A 95 4.65 2.91 -4.99
N GLU A 96 4.77 2.60 -3.70
CA GLU A 96 4.53 1.24 -3.21
C GLU A 96 3.07 0.79 -3.42
N TYR A 97 2.13 1.73 -3.37
CA TYR A 97 0.72 1.48 -3.69
C TYR A 97 0.52 1.08 -5.16
N GLU A 98 1.13 1.81 -6.11
CA GLU A 98 1.02 1.44 -7.53
C GLU A 98 1.69 0.09 -7.83
N ASP A 99 2.80 -0.21 -7.16
CA ASP A 99 3.45 -1.51 -7.26
C ASP A 99 2.58 -2.62 -6.65
N LEU A 100 1.91 -2.36 -5.53
CA LEU A 100 0.96 -3.27 -4.89
C LEU A 100 -0.22 -3.59 -5.82
N LYS A 101 -0.83 -2.56 -6.40
CA LYS A 101 -1.91 -2.67 -7.39
C LYS A 101 -1.48 -3.49 -8.60
N THR A 102 -0.29 -3.23 -9.14
CA THR A 102 0.26 -3.96 -10.29
C THR A 102 0.49 -5.44 -9.97
N LYS A 103 1.12 -5.73 -8.82
CA LYS A 103 1.40 -7.12 -8.41
C LYS A 103 0.12 -7.89 -8.09
N ALA A 104 -0.87 -7.24 -7.50
CA ALA A 104 -2.19 -7.84 -7.28
C ALA A 104 -2.88 -8.19 -8.60
N ALA A 105 -2.90 -7.25 -9.56
CA ALA A 105 -3.48 -7.48 -10.88
C ALA A 105 -2.83 -8.67 -11.58
N ASN A 106 -1.49 -8.75 -11.57
CA ASN A 106 -0.74 -9.87 -12.14
C ASN A 106 -1.11 -11.21 -11.47
N LEU A 107 -1.24 -11.23 -10.14
CA LEU A 107 -1.65 -12.43 -9.40
C LEU A 107 -3.07 -12.86 -9.78
N PHE A 108 -4.03 -11.93 -9.82
CA PHE A 108 -5.41 -12.24 -10.22
C PHE A 108 -5.49 -12.75 -11.66
N THR A 109 -4.80 -12.12 -12.60
CA THR A 109 -4.75 -12.56 -14.00
C THR A 109 -4.18 -13.97 -14.11
N ALA A 110 -3.06 -14.27 -13.43
CA ALA A 110 -2.49 -15.62 -13.43
C ALA A 110 -3.45 -16.65 -12.82
N MET A 111 -4.19 -16.30 -11.76
CA MET A 111 -5.19 -17.20 -11.16
C MET A 111 -6.34 -17.46 -12.13
N GLU A 112 -6.82 -16.42 -12.83
CA GLU A 112 -7.86 -16.54 -13.86
C GLU A 112 -7.39 -17.43 -15.01
N THR A 113 -6.21 -17.20 -15.56
CA THR A 113 -5.63 -18.00 -16.66
C THR A 113 -5.50 -19.47 -16.28
N GLN A 114 -4.87 -19.76 -15.14
CA GLN A 114 -4.70 -21.13 -14.68
C GLN A 114 -6.03 -21.83 -14.39
N THR A 115 -7.02 -21.09 -13.89
CA THR A 115 -8.36 -21.64 -13.63
C THR A 115 -9.10 -21.91 -14.95
N ASN A 116 -8.95 -21.04 -15.95
CA ASN A 116 -9.56 -21.21 -17.27
C ASN A 116 -9.00 -22.43 -18.02
N SER A 117 -7.76 -22.84 -17.74
CA SER A 117 -7.16 -24.04 -18.34
C SER A 117 -7.68 -25.36 -17.75
N LEU A 118 -8.52 -25.32 -16.71
CA LEU A 118 -9.08 -26.53 -16.08
C LEU A 118 -10.12 -27.19 -16.99
N SER A 119 -9.98 -28.49 -17.22
CA SER A 119 -10.96 -29.29 -17.97
C SER A 119 -12.26 -29.52 -17.18
N ASP A 120 -12.17 -29.70 -15.85
CA ASP A 120 -13.34 -29.90 -15.00
C ASP A 120 -14.18 -28.61 -14.87
N GLN A 121 -15.38 -28.64 -15.45
CA GLN A 121 -16.31 -27.51 -15.50
C GLN A 121 -16.69 -27.00 -14.11
N LYS A 122 -16.94 -27.92 -13.17
CA LYS A 122 -17.43 -27.59 -11.83
C LYS A 122 -16.36 -26.87 -11.02
N SER A 123 -15.12 -27.36 -11.05
CA SER A 123 -13.97 -26.75 -10.38
C SER A 123 -13.64 -25.41 -11.01
N ARG A 124 -13.60 -25.32 -12.35
CA ARG A 124 -13.39 -24.06 -13.07
C ARG A 124 -14.39 -22.99 -12.66
N THR A 125 -15.68 -23.32 -12.66
CA THR A 125 -16.76 -22.38 -12.30
C THR A 125 -16.66 -21.93 -10.84
N THR A 126 -16.41 -22.87 -9.93
CA THR A 126 -16.26 -22.59 -8.48
C THR A 126 -15.08 -21.66 -8.20
N LEU A 127 -13.92 -21.96 -8.78
CA LEU A 127 -12.70 -21.18 -8.57
C LEU A 127 -12.80 -19.79 -9.21
N LEU A 128 -13.31 -19.67 -10.44
CA LEU A 128 -13.52 -18.36 -11.08
C LEU A 128 -14.45 -17.47 -10.26
N LYS A 129 -15.54 -18.04 -9.71
CA LYS A 129 -16.45 -17.29 -8.84
C LYS A 129 -15.72 -16.74 -7.60
N ALA A 130 -14.88 -17.56 -6.97
CA ALA A 130 -14.10 -17.13 -5.80
C ALA A 130 -13.06 -16.07 -6.16
N ILE A 131 -12.32 -16.26 -7.25
CA ILE A 131 -11.32 -15.32 -7.77
C ILE A 131 -11.96 -13.96 -8.08
N ASN A 132 -13.07 -13.95 -8.82
CA ASN A 132 -13.78 -12.72 -9.17
C ASN A 132 -14.29 -11.98 -7.93
N LYS A 133 -14.83 -12.70 -6.95
CA LYS A 133 -15.29 -12.09 -5.68
C LYS A 133 -14.13 -11.46 -4.92
N ALA A 134 -13.00 -12.17 -4.79
CA ALA A 134 -11.79 -11.65 -4.14
C ALA A 134 -11.22 -10.43 -4.88
N LYS A 135 -11.16 -10.47 -6.22
CA LYS A 135 -10.71 -9.37 -7.08
C LYS A 135 -11.56 -8.12 -6.91
N THR A 136 -12.89 -8.26 -6.93
CA THR A 136 -13.80 -7.12 -6.73
C THR A 136 -13.63 -6.49 -5.36
N LYS A 137 -13.58 -7.30 -4.29
CA LYS A 137 -13.36 -6.80 -2.92
C LYS A 137 -12.01 -6.07 -2.82
N TYR A 138 -10.96 -6.68 -3.36
CA TYR A 138 -9.61 -6.10 -3.30
C TYR A 138 -9.47 -4.83 -4.13
N ASN A 139 -10.13 -4.72 -5.28
CA ASN A 139 -10.18 -3.48 -6.05
C ASN A 139 -10.83 -2.34 -5.24
N GLY A 140 -11.87 -2.64 -4.45
CA GLY A 140 -12.44 -1.69 -3.50
C GLY A 140 -11.42 -1.26 -2.44
N THR A 141 -10.66 -2.20 -1.87
CA THR A 141 -9.55 -1.90 -0.96
C THR A 141 -8.52 -0.97 -1.62
N LEU A 142 -8.11 -1.25 -2.87
CA LEU A 142 -7.15 -0.42 -3.59
C LEU A 142 -7.68 1.00 -3.85
N ALA A 143 -8.97 1.16 -4.15
CA ALA A 143 -9.59 2.47 -4.32
C ALA A 143 -9.54 3.27 -3.00
N ASN A 144 -10.00 2.68 -1.89
CA ASN A 144 -9.95 3.32 -0.57
C ASN A 144 -8.51 3.67 -0.15
N THR A 145 -7.53 2.85 -0.53
CA THR A 145 -6.11 3.11 -0.26
C THR A 145 -5.61 4.32 -1.03
N ALA A 146 -5.97 4.47 -2.30
CA ALA A 146 -5.63 5.65 -3.09
C ALA A 146 -6.23 6.92 -2.47
N ASP A 147 -7.49 6.86 -2.05
CA ASP A 147 -8.17 7.97 -1.40
C ASP A 147 -7.47 8.37 -0.10
N ALA A 148 -7.09 7.40 0.74
CA ALA A 148 -6.35 7.65 1.98
C ALA A 148 -4.97 8.31 1.72
N ILE A 149 -4.25 7.87 0.69
CA ILE A 149 -3.00 8.52 0.26
C ILE A 149 -3.27 9.95 -0.24
N GLY A 150 -4.37 10.17 -0.95
CA GLY A 150 -4.84 11.50 -1.35
C GLY A 150 -5.10 12.40 -0.14
N LYS A 151 -5.77 11.88 0.89
CA LYS A 151 -6.00 12.60 2.16
C LYS A 151 -4.69 12.95 2.87
N LEU A 152 -3.66 12.09 2.85
CA LEU A 152 -2.33 12.41 3.37
C LEU A 152 -1.67 13.58 2.63
N ARG A 153 -1.83 13.65 1.31
CA ARG A 153 -1.30 14.77 0.51
C ARG A 153 -1.98 16.09 0.86
N LEU A 154 -3.30 16.06 1.01
CA LEU A 154 -4.07 17.23 1.45
C LEU A 154 -3.64 17.67 2.85
N LEU A 155 -3.51 16.72 3.77
CA LEU A 155 -3.05 16.99 5.14
C LEU A 155 -1.67 17.66 5.16
N HIS A 156 -0.73 17.19 4.34
CA HIS A 156 0.56 17.85 4.18
C HIS A 156 0.42 19.32 3.71
N ASN A 157 -0.40 19.56 2.69
CA ASN A 157 -0.60 20.91 2.16
C ASN A 157 -1.21 21.83 3.22
N ASP A 158 -2.24 21.36 3.91
CA ASP A 158 -2.90 22.11 4.99
C ASP A 158 -1.91 22.46 6.09
N ALA A 159 -1.04 21.52 6.47
CA ALA A 159 -0.02 21.78 7.48
C ALA A 159 1.02 22.81 7.04
N VAL A 160 1.47 22.76 5.78
CA VAL A 160 2.39 23.77 5.24
C VAL A 160 1.74 25.15 5.21
N GLU A 161 0.45 25.24 4.87
CA GLU A 161 -0.30 26.51 4.93
C GLU A 161 -0.41 27.04 6.36
N VAL A 162 -0.61 26.17 7.36
CA VAL A 162 -0.58 26.57 8.78
C VAL A 162 0.79 27.12 9.17
N VAL A 163 1.89 26.52 8.72
CA VAL A 163 3.25 27.02 9.02
C VAL A 163 3.43 28.43 8.44
N LYS A 164 3.00 28.66 7.20
CA LYS A 164 3.05 29.99 6.58
C LYS A 164 2.19 31.02 7.32
N ALA A 165 0.99 30.61 7.75
CA ALA A 165 0.12 31.47 8.55
C ALA A 165 0.79 31.83 9.90
N LEU A 166 1.45 30.88 10.56
CA LEU A 166 2.21 31.11 11.79
C LEU A 166 3.36 32.09 11.58
N GLU A 167 4.03 32.03 10.42
CA GLU A 167 5.11 32.95 10.05
C GLU A 167 4.61 34.39 9.89
N VAL A 168 3.47 34.59 9.22
CA VAL A 168 2.83 35.91 9.10
C VAL A 168 2.31 36.39 10.46
N ALA A 169 1.68 35.51 11.25
CA ALA A 169 1.19 35.83 12.59
C ALA A 169 2.32 36.28 13.53
N ALA A 170 3.49 35.63 13.47
CA ALA A 170 4.66 36.03 14.22
C ALA A 170 5.14 37.42 13.81
N ALA A 171 5.24 37.70 12.51
CA ALA A 171 5.63 39.02 11.99
C ALA A 171 4.64 40.14 12.37
N LEU A 172 3.35 39.82 12.51
CA LEU A 172 2.29 40.76 12.91
C LEU A 172 2.02 40.78 14.42
N ASN A 173 2.69 39.93 15.20
CA ASN A 173 2.42 39.71 16.62
C ASN A 173 0.93 39.40 16.91
N SER A 174 0.29 38.58 16.08
CA SER A 174 -1.15 38.27 16.13
C SER A 174 -1.43 36.77 15.92
N PHE A 175 -1.58 36.03 17.02
CA PHE A 175 -1.61 34.55 17.01
C PHE A 175 -3.02 33.93 17.10
N ASP A 176 -4.06 34.72 17.31
CA ASP A 176 -5.40 34.21 17.69
C ASP A 176 -6.13 33.42 16.58
N SER A 177 -5.71 33.52 15.32
CA SER A 177 -6.44 32.94 14.18
C SER A 177 -6.08 31.49 13.81
N ILE A 178 -5.05 30.89 14.42
CA ILE A 178 -4.42 29.66 13.87
C ILE A 178 -4.85 28.36 14.59
N ASN A 179 -5.40 28.46 15.80
CA ASN A 179 -5.72 27.31 16.64
C ASN A 179 -6.70 26.29 16.03
N GLY A 180 -7.68 26.77 15.24
CA GLY A 180 -8.68 25.90 14.63
C GLY A 180 -8.10 25.00 13.54
N GLN A 181 -7.11 25.49 12.79
CA GLN A 181 -6.53 24.75 11.66
C GLN A 181 -5.63 23.61 12.14
N MET A 182 -4.81 23.84 13.17
CA MET A 182 -3.95 22.79 13.74
C MET A 182 -4.76 21.61 14.27
N LYS A 183 -5.83 21.88 15.03
CA LYS A 183 -6.71 20.84 15.56
C LYS A 183 -7.38 20.03 14.45
N SER A 184 -7.83 20.69 13.38
CA SER A 184 -8.42 20.00 12.22
C SER A 184 -7.43 19.03 11.55
N ILE A 185 -6.14 19.38 11.48
CA ILE A 185 -5.11 18.50 10.94
C ILE A 185 -4.92 17.29 11.85
N GLU A 186 -4.79 17.50 13.17
CA GLU A 186 -4.63 16.43 14.16
C GLU A 186 -5.79 15.42 14.11
N ASP A 187 -7.03 15.91 14.13
CA ASP A 187 -8.24 15.07 14.15
C ASP A 187 -8.37 14.16 12.92
N ARG A 188 -7.77 14.52 11.78
CA ARG A 188 -7.83 13.76 10.52
C ARG A 188 -6.81 12.63 10.45
N VAL A 189 -5.73 12.68 11.24
CA VAL A 189 -4.57 11.77 11.09
C VAL A 189 -4.97 10.34 11.38
N ASP A 190 -5.59 10.11 12.54
CA ASP A 190 -5.94 8.76 13.00
C ASP A 190 -6.88 8.05 12.02
N GLY A 191 -7.87 8.76 11.49
CA GLY A 191 -8.78 8.24 10.47
C GLY A 191 -8.05 7.80 9.21
N ILE A 192 -7.14 8.63 8.69
CA ILE A 192 -6.35 8.30 7.50
C ILE A 192 -5.45 7.08 7.76
N MET A 193 -4.84 6.99 8.94
CA MET A 193 -3.97 5.86 9.29
C MET A 193 -4.73 4.55 9.45
N GLN A 194 -5.95 4.61 10.00
CA GLN A 194 -6.84 3.45 10.07
C GLN A 194 -7.23 2.97 8.67
N GLU A 195 -7.60 3.87 7.76
CA GLU A 195 -7.92 3.53 6.37
C GLU A 195 -6.74 2.83 5.65
N LEU A 196 -5.52 3.32 5.83
CA LEU A 196 -4.31 2.69 5.28
C LEU A 196 -4.00 1.34 5.92
N ASN A 197 -4.37 1.13 7.19
CA ASN A 197 -4.17 -0.15 7.87
C ASN A 197 -5.10 -1.24 7.33
N VAL A 198 -6.34 -0.88 6.97
CA VAL A 198 -7.28 -1.79 6.31
C VAL A 198 -6.67 -2.35 5.03
N ALA A 199 -5.96 -1.53 4.26
CA ALA A 199 -5.29 -1.97 3.04
C ALA A 199 -4.29 -3.11 3.27
N VAL A 200 -3.48 -3.00 4.33
CA VAL A 200 -2.54 -4.04 4.72
C VAL A 200 -3.31 -5.31 5.09
N VAL A 201 -4.27 -5.22 6.01
CA VAL A 201 -5.05 -6.37 6.51
C VAL A 201 -5.74 -7.12 5.37
N GLU A 202 -6.45 -6.41 4.48
CA GLU A 202 -7.12 -7.04 3.34
C GLU A 202 -6.13 -7.63 2.33
N SER A 203 -4.96 -7.01 2.14
CA SER A 203 -3.91 -7.59 1.29
C SER A 203 -3.32 -8.88 1.88
N LYS A 204 -3.15 -8.95 3.20
CA LYS A 204 -2.67 -10.17 3.87
C LYS A 204 -3.61 -11.36 3.68
N LYS A 205 -4.92 -11.10 3.74
CA LYS A 205 -5.95 -12.13 3.52
C LYS A 205 -5.75 -12.87 2.20
N LEU A 206 -5.40 -12.16 1.12
CA LEU A 206 -5.23 -12.77 -0.21
C LEU A 206 -4.17 -13.88 -0.27
N TYR A 207 -3.18 -13.89 0.62
CA TYR A 207 -2.17 -14.94 0.66
C TYR A 207 -2.21 -15.84 1.90
N GLU A 208 -2.90 -15.41 2.97
CA GLU A 208 -3.06 -16.16 4.23
C GLU A 208 -4.30 -17.05 4.26
N LYS A 209 -5.40 -16.65 3.61
CA LYS A 209 -6.67 -17.37 3.64
C LYS A 209 -6.87 -18.28 2.44
N LYS A 210 -7.76 -19.28 2.58
CA LYS A 210 -8.23 -20.07 1.44
C LYS A 210 -9.05 -19.18 0.51
N ILE A 211 -8.99 -19.42 -0.80
CA ILE A 211 -9.72 -18.60 -1.79
C ILE A 211 -11.24 -18.57 -1.55
N THR A 212 -11.79 -19.61 -0.92
CA THR A 212 -13.20 -19.71 -0.51
C THR A 212 -13.57 -18.77 0.64
N GLU A 213 -12.60 -18.36 1.45
CA GLU A 213 -12.74 -17.49 2.63
C GLU A 213 -12.44 -16.01 2.30
N LEU A 214 -11.97 -15.71 1.08
CA LEU A 214 -11.65 -14.34 0.64
C LEU A 214 -12.90 -13.49 0.35
N GLY A 215 -14.06 -14.14 0.21
CA GLY A 215 -15.33 -13.49 -0.06
C GLY A 215 -16.17 -13.16 1.18
N GLU A 216 -15.76 -13.62 2.36
CA GLU A 216 -16.37 -13.26 3.64
C GLU A 216 -15.66 -12.01 4.20
#